data_AF-A0A349YNE5-F1
#
_entry.id   AF-A0A349YNE5-F1
#
_cell.length_a   1.000
_cell.length_b   1.000
_cell.length_c   1.000
_cell.angle_alpha   90.00
_cell.angle_beta   90.00
_cell.angle_gamma   90.00
#
_symmetry.space_group_name_H-M   'P 1'
#
loop_
_entity.id
_entity.type
_entity.pdbx_description
1 polymer ?
#
loop_
_entity_poly.entity_id
_entity_poly.type
_entity_poly.pdbx_seq_one_letter_code
_entity_poly.pdbx_strand_id
1 'polypeptide(L)'
;MKILIMNPSSGEMLDNSLSMPLTVYHLAGVLRNAGHEVSIVDEMIYLAGRMDLSLEEAMKKYTSDIDALVFSSNTFNWAKGLDNCKRLRKAGYEGLIIAGGVHP
;
A
#
# COMPACT_ATOMS: atom_id res chain seq x y z
N MET A 1 -13.63 2.50 -10.29
CA MET A 1 -12.81 1.40 -9.73
C MET A 1 -12.44 1.74 -8.31
N LYS A 2 -12.46 0.75 -7.43
CA LYS A 2 -11.96 0.80 -6.05
C LYS A 2 -10.50 0.39 -6.05
N ILE A 3 -9.63 1.33 -5.70
CA ILE A 3 -8.17 1.18 -5.76
C ILE A 3 -7.62 1.29 -4.35
N LEU A 4 -6.85 0.29 -3.93
CA LEU A 4 -6.06 0.37 -2.71
C LEU A 4 -4.61 0.69 -3.08
N ILE A 5 -4.08 1.79 -2.54
CA ILE A 5 -2.65 2.13 -2.65
C ILE A 5 -1.96 1.73 -1.37
N MET A 6 -0.90 0.93 -1.48
CA MET A 6 -0.07 0.48 -0.37
C MET A 6 1.34 1.09 -0.45
N ASN A 7 1.78 1.67 0.66
CA ASN A 7 3.19 1.95 0.91
C ASN A 7 3.76 0.87 1.85
N PRO A 8 4.58 -0.08 1.36
CA PRO A 8 5.11 -1.18 2.17
C PRO A 8 6.36 -0.77 2.98
N SER A 9 6.59 0.52 3.21
CA SER A 9 7.74 0.98 3.99
C SER A 9 7.54 0.67 5.47
N SER A 10 8.35 -0.22 6.05
CA SER A 10 8.53 -0.29 7.50
C SER A 10 9.54 0.79 7.90
N GLY A 11 9.19 1.63 8.87
CA GLY A 11 10.06 2.71 9.39
C GLY A 11 11.36 2.21 10.04
N GLU A 12 11.62 0.90 10.06
CA GLU A 12 12.82 0.28 10.62
C GLU A 12 14.12 0.65 9.89
N MET A 13 14.04 1.14 8.65
CA MET A 13 15.22 1.44 7.82
C MET A 13 15.57 2.93 7.70
N LEU A 14 14.75 3.84 8.23
CA LEU A 14 14.98 5.28 8.12
C LEU A 14 14.91 5.90 9.51
N ASP A 15 15.95 6.68 9.83
CA ASP A 15 16.06 7.54 11.00
C ASP A 15 14.68 8.11 11.40
N ASN A 16 14.35 8.07 12.69
CA ASN A 16 13.01 8.21 13.32
C ASN A 16 12.19 9.47 12.93
N SER A 17 12.65 10.28 11.98
CA SER A 17 11.83 11.20 11.22
C SER A 17 10.78 10.44 10.40
N LEU A 18 9.54 10.44 10.89
CA LEU A 18 8.34 10.06 10.14
C LEU A 18 8.21 10.94 8.89
N SER A 19 8.84 10.54 7.79
CA SER A 19 8.65 11.20 6.50
C SER A 19 7.36 10.68 5.87
N MET A 20 6.39 11.57 5.65
CA MET A 20 5.15 11.18 4.98
C MET A 20 5.45 10.81 3.52
N PRO A 21 4.98 9.66 3.01
CA PRO A 21 5.18 9.27 1.62
C PRO A 21 4.24 10.07 0.70
N LEU A 22 4.60 11.32 0.40
CA LEU A 22 3.77 12.23 -0.40
C LEU A 22 3.39 11.65 -1.78
N THR A 23 4.21 10.74 -2.32
CA THR A 23 3.96 10.04 -3.59
C THR A 23 2.62 9.30 -3.60
N VAL A 24 2.28 8.55 -2.54
CA VAL A 24 1.01 7.79 -2.52
C VAL A 24 -0.20 8.71 -2.41
N TYR A 25 -0.07 9.83 -1.69
CA TYR A 25 -1.12 10.84 -1.58
C TYR A 25 -1.33 11.60 -2.89
N HIS A 26 -0.25 11.92 -3.60
CA HIS A 26 -0.33 12.59 -4.90
C HIS A 26 -0.99 11.67 -5.93
N LEU A 27 -0.57 10.40 -5.99
CA LEU A 27 -1.20 9.39 -6.84
C LEU A 27 -2.69 9.22 -6.52
N ALA A 28 -3.05 9.19 -5.23
CA ALA A 28 -4.45 9.13 -4.81
C ALA A 28 -5.26 10.34 -5.29
N GLY A 29 -4.69 11.54 -5.23
CA GLY A 29 -5.32 12.76 -5.75
C GLY A 29 -5.61 12.67 -7.25
N VAL A 30 -4.63 12.23 -8.04
CA VAL A 30 -4.79 12.05 -9.50
C VAL A 30 -5.87 11.01 -9.81
N LEU A 31 -5.83 9.85 -9.15
CA LEU A 31 -6.80 8.78 -9.38
C LEU A 31 -8.23 9.18 -8.96
N ARG A 32 -8.38 9.90 -7.85
CA ARG A 32 -9.68 10.45 -7.43
C ARG A 32 -10.23 11.45 -8.43
N ASN A 33 -9.38 12.34 -8.96
CA ASN A 33 -9.77 13.29 -10.01
C ASN A 33 -10.20 12.59 -11.31
N ALA A 34 -9.68 11.39 -11.58
CA ALA A 34 -10.10 10.53 -12.68
C ALA A 34 -11.40 9.72 -12.40
N GLY A 35 -12.02 9.90 -11.23
CA GLY A 35 -13.28 9.23 -10.87
C GLY A 35 -13.12 7.88 -10.19
N HIS A 36 -11.93 7.54 -9.68
CA HIS A 36 -11.72 6.32 -8.92
C HIS A 36 -11.99 6.52 -7.42
N GLU A 37 -12.47 5.47 -6.75
CA GLU A 37 -12.53 5.41 -5.29
C GLU A 37 -11.18 4.90 -4.79
N VAL A 38 -10.50 5.68 -3.93
CA VAL A 38 -9.10 5.39 -3.55
C VAL A 38 -8.95 5.33 -2.04
N SER A 39 -8.49 4.19 -1.56
CA SER A 39 -8.04 3.95 -0.19
C SER A 39 -6.52 3.91 -0.13
N ILE A 40 -5.92 4.38 0.96
CA ILE A 40 -4.48 4.33 1.18
C ILE A 40 -4.21 3.54 2.46
N VAL A 41 -3.33 2.55 2.37
CA VAL A 41 -2.73 1.87 3.52
C VAL A 41 -1.24 2.19 3.53
N ASP A 42 -0.84 3.03 4.47
CA ASP A 42 0.56 3.36 4.71
C ASP A 42 0.99 2.69 6.00
N GLU A 43 1.89 1.72 5.88
CA GLU A 43 2.35 0.94 7.02
C GLU A 43 3.04 1.81 8.08
N MET A 44 3.74 2.89 7.69
CA MET A 44 4.35 3.81 8.65
C MET A 44 3.31 4.55 9.49
N ILE A 45 2.22 5.00 8.88
CA ILE A 45 1.13 5.70 9.60
C ILE A 45 0.35 4.71 10.46
N TYR A 46 0.14 3.49 9.97
CA TYR A 46 -0.52 2.43 10.73
C TYR A 46 0.28 2.06 12.00
N LEU A 47 1.60 1.90 11.85
CA LEU A 47 2.52 1.64 12.95
C LEU A 47 2.64 2.85 13.91
N ALA A 48 2.77 4.07 13.38
CA ALA A 48 2.90 5.29 14.18
C ALA A 48 1.61 5.65 14.94
N GLY A 49 0.46 5.38 14.33
CA GLY A 49 -0.86 5.60 14.92
C GLY A 49 -1.27 4.56 15.97
N ARG A 50 -0.46 3.52 16.21
CA ARG A 50 -0.75 2.40 17.12
C ARG A 50 -2.11 1.79 16.87
N MET A 51 -2.45 1.56 15.61
CA MET A 51 -3.69 0.87 15.29
C MET A 51 -3.58 -0.59 15.74
N ASP A 52 -4.52 -1.07 16.56
CA ASP A 52 -4.61 -2.46 17.07
C ASP A 52 -4.88 -3.51 15.97
N LEU A 53 -4.70 -3.14 14.70
CA LEU A 53 -4.89 -4.00 13.54
C LEU A 53 -3.54 -4.28 12.91
N SER A 54 -3.21 -5.56 12.75
CA SER A 54 -2.08 -5.98 11.93
C SER A 54 -2.26 -5.51 10.48
N LEU A 55 -1.15 -5.36 9.74
CA LEU A 55 -1.17 -5.03 8.31
C LEU A 55 -2.03 -6.02 7.53
N GLU A 56 -2.05 -7.29 7.93
CA GLU A 56 -2.88 -8.33 7.34
C GLU A 56 -4.38 -8.11 7.55
N GLU A 57 -4.79 -7.64 8.73
CA GLU A 57 -6.18 -7.30 9.01
C GLU A 57 -6.59 -6.01 8.30
N ALA A 58 -5.69 -5.03 8.22
CA ALA A 58 -5.91 -3.83 7.42
C ALA A 58 -6.08 -4.20 5.94
N MET A 59 -5.16 -5.00 5.39
CA MET A 59 -5.25 -5.51 4.04
C MET A 59 -6.58 -6.26 3.84
N LYS A 60 -6.90 -7.26 4.66
CA LYS A 60 -8.19 -8.00 4.55
C LYS A 60 -9.41 -7.09 4.59
N LYS A 61 -9.42 -6.09 5.47
CA LYS A 61 -10.51 -5.11 5.61
C LYS A 61 -10.68 -4.28 4.34
N TYR A 62 -9.58 -3.90 3.70
CA TYR A 62 -9.61 -3.04 2.52
C TYR A 62 -9.54 -3.82 1.20
N THR A 63 -9.24 -5.12 1.19
CA THR A 63 -9.07 -5.91 -0.05
C THR A 63 -10.31 -6.69 -0.48
N SER A 64 -11.34 -6.78 0.36
CA SER A 64 -12.56 -7.57 0.06
C SER A 64 -13.42 -6.98 -1.08
N ASP A 65 -13.19 -5.72 -1.43
CA ASP A 65 -13.99 -4.94 -2.36
C ASP A 65 -13.12 -3.96 -3.15
N ILE A 66 -11.95 -4.42 -3.64
CA ILE A 66 -11.07 -3.61 -4.50
C ILE A 66 -10.86 -4.26 -5.87
N ASP A 67 -10.91 -3.43 -6.90
CA ASP A 67 -10.65 -3.82 -8.27
C ASP A 67 -9.14 -3.90 -8.56
N ALA A 68 -8.36 -3.03 -7.89
CA ALA A 68 -6.93 -2.94 -8.08
C ALA A 68 -6.18 -2.62 -6.77
N LEU A 69 -5.01 -3.24 -6.64
CA LEU A 69 -4.03 -3.00 -5.60
C LEU A 69 -2.77 -2.40 -6.22
N VAL A 70 -2.32 -1.27 -5.70
CA VAL A 70 -1.16 -0.53 -6.19
C VAL A 70 -0.10 -0.47 -5.11
N PHE A 71 1.11 -0.92 -5.42
CA PHE A 71 2.27 -0.77 -4.54
C PHE A 71 3.14 0.38 -5.00
N SER A 72 3.48 1.28 -4.07
CA SER A 72 4.52 2.28 -4.28
C SER A 72 5.82 1.79 -3.64
N SER A 73 6.71 1.26 -4.47
CA SER A 73 7.95 0.63 -4.06
C SER A 73 9.17 1.54 -4.31
N ASN A 74 10.13 1.47 -3.41
CA ASN A 74 11.45 2.08 -3.50
C ASN A 74 12.53 0.99 -3.30
N THR A 75 13.79 1.40 -3.41
CA THR A 75 14.97 0.51 -3.31
C THR A 75 14.98 -0.34 -2.03
N PHE A 76 14.36 0.13 -0.94
CA PHE A 76 14.42 -0.51 0.37
C PHE A 76 13.20 -1.39 0.66
N ASN A 77 12.06 -1.19 -0.01
CA ASN A 77 10.82 -1.89 0.31
C ASN A 77 10.25 -2.76 -0.83
N TRP A 78 10.88 -2.79 -2.02
CA TRP A 78 10.39 -3.58 -3.16
C TRP A 78 10.26 -5.08 -2.85
N ALA A 79 11.21 -5.65 -2.11
CA ALA A 79 11.18 -7.07 -1.74
C ALA A 79 9.97 -7.40 -0.85
N LYS A 80 9.57 -6.46 0.01
CA LYS A 80 8.38 -6.57 0.85
C LYS A 80 7.10 -6.39 0.06
N GLY A 81 7.09 -5.48 -0.92
CA GLY A 81 6.02 -5.40 -1.92
C GLY A 81 5.81 -6.72 -2.65
N LEU A 82 6.89 -7.35 -3.13
CA LEU A 82 6.83 -8.67 -3.79
C LEU A 82 6.31 -9.78 -2.88
N ASP A 83 6.75 -9.82 -1.62
CA ASP A 83 6.25 -10.77 -0.63
C ASP A 83 4.74 -10.60 -0.39
N ASN A 84 4.29 -9.36 -0.18
CA ASN A 84 2.87 -9.04 -0.03
C ASN A 84 2.03 -9.48 -1.25
N CYS A 85 2.52 -9.25 -2.47
CA CYS A 85 1.88 -9.74 -3.70
C CYS A 85 1.71 -11.27 -3.68
N LYS A 86 2.77 -12.01 -3.35
CA LYS A 86 2.72 -13.48 -3.28
C LYS A 86 1.73 -13.98 -2.23
N ARG A 87 1.72 -13.34 -1.06
CA ARG A 87 0.84 -13.68 0.05
C ARG A 87 -0.64 -13.44 -0.31
N LEU A 88 -0.94 -12.33 -0.98
CA LEU A 88 -2.29 -12.02 -1.45
C LEU A 88 -2.80 -12.98 -2.51
N ARG A 89 -1.95 -13.34 -3.49
CA ARG A 89 -2.30 -14.36 -4.49
C ARG A 89 -2.56 -15.71 -3.84
N LYS A 90 -1.72 -16.12 -2.88
CA LYS A 90 -1.93 -17.35 -2.10
C LYS A 90 -3.23 -17.32 -1.29
N ALA A 91 -3.67 -16.13 -0.87
CA ALA A 91 -4.94 -15.92 -0.17
C ALA A 91 -6.17 -15.82 -1.10
N GLY A 92 -6.00 -15.99 -2.42
CA GLY A 92 -7.10 -15.99 -3.40
C GLY A 92 -7.53 -14.60 -3.87
N TYR A 93 -6.70 -13.57 -3.69
CA TYR A 93 -6.94 -12.28 -4.33
C TYR A 93 -6.71 -12.40 -5.84
N GLU A 94 -7.75 -12.16 -6.65
CA GLU A 94 -7.71 -12.25 -8.12
C GLU A 94 -7.65 -10.88 -8.81
N GLY A 95 -7.77 -9.77 -8.06
CA GLY A 95 -7.78 -8.42 -8.62
C GLY A 95 -6.45 -7.99 -9.25
N LEU A 96 -6.45 -6.84 -9.93
CA LEU A 96 -5.28 -6.31 -10.60
C LEU A 96 -4.23 -5.89 -9.55
N ILE A 97 -2.99 -6.34 -9.69
CA ILE A 97 -1.87 -5.85 -8.87
C ILE A 97 -0.94 -5.03 -9.76
N ILE A 98 -0.68 -3.79 -9.36
CA ILE A 98 0.19 -2.84 -10.05
C ILE A 98 1.36 -2.52 -9.12
N ALA A 99 2.59 -2.76 -9.57
CA ALA A 99 3.79 -2.31 -8.89
C ALA A 99 4.36 -1.07 -9.60
N GLY A 100 4.66 -0.03 -8.85
CA GLY A 100 5.24 1.21 -9.36
C GLY A 100 6.19 1.85 -8.34
N GLY A 101 6.79 2.97 -8.71
CA GLY A 101 7.75 3.70 -7.87
C GLY A 101 9.16 3.72 -8.47
N VAL A 102 10.17 3.99 -7.64
CA VAL A 102 11.56 4.14 -8.11
C VAL A 102 12.17 2.77 -8.47
N HIS A 103 11.78 1.72 -7.73
CA HIS A 103 12.15 0.34 -7.99
C HIS A 103 10.89 -0.53 -7.96
N PRO A 104 10.20 -0.69 -9.12
CA PRO A 104 8.98 -1.49 -9.22
C PRO A 104 9.22 -3.00 -9.16
#